data_AF-D8VK80-F1
#
_entry.id   AF-D8VK80-F1
#
_cell.length_a   1.000
_cell.length_b   1.000
_cell.length_c   1.000
_cell.angle_alpha   90.00
_cell.angle_beta   90.00
_cell.angle_gamma   90.00
#
_symmetry.space_group_name_H-M   'P 1'
#
loop_
_entity.id
_entity.type
_entity.pdbx_description
1 polymer ?
#
loop_
_entity_poly.entity_id
_entity_poly.type
_entity_poly.pdbx_seq_one_letter_code
_entity_poly.pdbx_strand_id
1 'polypeptide(L)'
;CINWVESSSWDGRKAIVVAGDIAVYGKGPARPTGGAGAVAMLIGPDAPLVFDCGVRASYMTHAYDFYKPDLASEFPYVDGKLSIHCYLSALDNCYNLFCKKMRNVDPNFKGLLSLDGMLFHSPYCKLVQKSLARVCFNDFLNAEEGEREKQFPGLSQFNSYQRENTYFDRDVEKAFMTYSKELFDDKTKPSLYVARNVGNMYTSSLYGGLVSYLVSKSADQLIGKKFALFSYGSGLASTMYSINICNDMSAGSKLEKLINSLHENVEMLNKRVPVAPQMFSDLMQVRTENYHTAPYEPSGSID
;
A
#
# COMPACT_ATOMS: atom_id res chain seq x y z
N CYS A 1 1.81 3.28 18.31
CA CYS A 1 2.42 2.00 18.77
C CYS A 1 3.94 2.08 18.82
N ILE A 2 4.66 2.28 17.71
CA ILE A 2 6.14 2.41 17.73
C ILE A 2 6.59 3.52 18.70
N ASN A 3 6.07 4.74 18.51
CA ASN A 3 6.35 5.86 19.43
C ASN A 3 6.05 5.55 20.91
N TRP A 4 5.08 4.67 21.20
CA TRP A 4 4.78 4.28 22.58
C TRP A 4 5.85 3.31 23.11
N VAL A 5 6.26 2.31 22.32
CA VAL A 5 7.35 1.37 22.65
C VAL A 5 8.67 2.13 22.87
N GLU A 6 8.91 3.21 22.13
CA GLU A 6 10.11 4.04 22.27
C GLU A 6 10.01 5.12 23.37
N SER A 7 8.87 5.24 24.05
CA SER A 7 8.65 6.30 25.04
C SER A 7 9.03 5.89 26.46
N SER A 8 9.17 6.87 27.35
CA SER A 8 9.29 6.65 28.80
C SER A 8 8.04 6.01 29.44
N SER A 9 6.93 5.97 28.71
CA SER A 9 5.68 5.31 29.15
C SER A 9 5.61 3.84 28.74
N TRP A 10 6.64 3.31 28.06
CA TRP A 10 6.72 1.89 27.74
C TRP A 10 6.98 1.08 29.01
N ASP A 11 6.19 0.02 29.21
CA ASP A 11 6.24 -0.83 30.40
C ASP A 11 6.80 -2.24 30.11
N GLY A 12 7.49 -2.40 28.99
CA GLY A 12 8.08 -3.68 28.56
C GLY A 12 7.13 -4.59 27.79
N ARG A 13 5.82 -4.29 27.71
CA ARG A 13 4.85 -5.12 26.96
C ARG A 13 4.91 -4.84 25.46
N LYS A 14 4.48 -5.80 24.66
CA LYS A 14 4.32 -5.62 23.20
C LYS A 14 3.07 -4.78 22.93
N ALA A 15 3.11 -3.98 21.87
CA ALA A 15 1.91 -3.32 21.34
C ALA A 15 1.26 -4.20 20.28
N ILE A 16 -0.07 -4.16 20.20
CA ILE A 16 -0.83 -4.75 19.10
C ILE A 16 -1.46 -3.64 18.27
N VAL A 17 -1.33 -3.74 16.95
CA VAL A 17 -2.02 -2.88 15.98
C VAL A 17 -2.96 -3.77 15.20
N VAL A 18 -4.24 -3.40 15.13
CA VAL A 18 -5.22 -4.08 14.29
C VAL A 18 -5.74 -3.08 13.27
N ALA A 19 -5.61 -3.41 11.99
CA ALA A 19 -6.20 -2.67 10.87
C ALA A 19 -7.19 -3.61 10.19
N GLY A 20 -8.42 -3.18 9.96
CA GLY A 20 -9.43 -4.04 9.34
C GLY A 20 -10.66 -3.26 8.92
N ASP A 21 -11.23 -3.66 7.79
CA ASP A 21 -12.33 -2.95 7.15
C ASP A 21 -13.18 -3.88 6.28
N ILE A 22 -14.40 -3.42 6.03
CA ILE A 22 -15.30 -3.93 5.00
C ILE A 22 -15.51 -2.79 3.99
N ALA A 23 -14.85 -2.89 2.84
CA ALA A 23 -14.91 -1.89 1.77
C ALA A 23 -16.05 -2.21 0.80
N VAL A 24 -17.19 -1.56 0.99
CA VAL A 24 -18.38 -1.72 0.14
C VAL A 24 -18.77 -0.42 -0.55
N TYR A 25 -19.31 -0.56 -1.76
CA TYR A 25 -19.74 0.54 -2.61
C TYR A 25 -21.15 0.27 -3.18
N GLY A 26 -21.88 1.35 -3.43
CA GLY A 26 -23.17 1.30 -4.12
C GLY A 26 -23.08 0.68 -5.52
N LYS A 27 -24.22 0.47 -6.17
CA LYS A 27 -24.24 -0.03 -7.57
C LYS A 27 -23.49 0.97 -8.46
N GLY A 28 -22.51 0.50 -9.23
CA GLY A 28 -21.70 1.36 -10.09
C GLY A 28 -20.27 0.87 -10.30
N PRO A 29 -19.44 1.67 -10.98
CA PRO A 29 -18.09 1.28 -11.40
C PRO A 29 -17.09 1.08 -10.24
N ALA A 30 -17.39 1.60 -9.04
CA ALA A 30 -16.57 1.39 -7.85
C ALA A 30 -16.84 0.07 -7.13
N ARG A 31 -17.98 -0.60 -7.38
CA ARG A 31 -18.33 -1.86 -6.71
C ARG A 31 -17.27 -2.96 -6.88
N PRO A 32 -16.68 -3.18 -8.06
CA PRO A 32 -15.64 -4.20 -8.24
C PRO A 32 -14.33 -3.91 -7.51
N THR A 33 -14.12 -2.71 -6.97
CA THR A 33 -12.93 -2.37 -6.20
C THR A 33 -13.12 -2.54 -4.69
N GLY A 34 -14.25 -3.12 -4.25
CA GLY A 34 -14.47 -3.49 -2.87
C GLY A 34 -13.58 -4.63 -2.39
N GLY A 35 -13.75 -5.02 -1.13
CA GLY A 35 -13.01 -6.10 -0.47
C GLY A 35 -13.24 -6.06 1.02
N ALA A 36 -12.74 -7.05 1.74
CA ALA A 36 -12.81 -7.08 3.20
C ALA A 36 -11.63 -7.86 3.76
N GLY A 37 -11.11 -7.42 4.90
CA GLY A 37 -10.03 -8.11 5.57
C GLY A 37 -9.49 -7.34 6.76
N ALA A 38 -8.66 -8.01 7.54
CA ALA A 38 -7.96 -7.45 8.68
C ALA A 38 -6.55 -8.01 8.80
N VAL A 39 -5.64 -7.20 9.33
CA VAL A 39 -4.26 -7.57 9.65
C VAL A 39 -3.97 -7.12 11.08
N ALA A 40 -3.49 -8.05 11.90
CA ALA A 40 -2.97 -7.76 13.23
C ALA A 40 -1.43 -7.80 13.20
N MET A 41 -0.79 -6.78 13.76
CA MET A 41 0.66 -6.66 13.85
C MET A 41 1.08 -6.55 15.30
N LEU A 42 2.02 -7.40 15.71
CA LEU A 42 2.62 -7.36 17.03
C LEU A 42 3.93 -6.56 16.96
N ILE A 43 4.02 -5.48 17.72
CA ILE A 43 5.13 -4.53 17.71
C ILE A 43 5.91 -4.63 19.02
N GLY A 44 7.24 -4.70 18.93
CA GLY A 44 8.13 -4.76 20.07
C GLY A 44 9.61 -4.66 19.65
N PRO A 45 10.54 -4.66 20.63
CA PRO A 45 11.97 -4.63 20.36
C PRO A 45 12.45 -5.90 19.64
N ASP A 46 13.62 -5.82 19.02
CA ASP A 46 14.31 -6.92 18.34
C ASP A 46 13.43 -7.61 17.28
N ALA A 47 12.65 -6.83 16.54
CA ALA A 47 11.76 -7.32 15.49
C ALA A 47 12.54 -7.71 14.22
N PRO A 48 12.09 -8.72 13.46
CA PRO A 48 12.71 -9.08 12.19
C PRO A 48 12.48 -8.03 11.09
N LEU A 49 11.41 -7.23 11.22
CA LEU A 49 11.08 -6.08 10.38
C LEU A 49 11.24 -4.82 11.24
N VAL A 50 12.23 -4.00 10.92
CA VAL A 50 12.62 -2.83 11.71
C VAL A 50 12.28 -1.56 10.94
N PHE A 51 11.56 -0.64 11.56
CA PHE A 51 11.27 0.66 10.95
C PHE A 51 12.52 1.55 10.94
N ASP A 52 12.78 2.23 9.83
CA ASP A 52 13.79 3.29 9.80
C ASP A 52 13.24 4.53 10.52
N CYS A 53 13.65 4.74 11.76
CA CYS A 53 13.28 5.93 12.50
C CYS A 53 13.89 7.17 11.85
N GLY A 54 13.11 8.25 11.76
CA GLY A 54 13.56 9.55 11.21
C GLY A 54 13.27 9.79 9.72
N VAL A 55 12.96 8.76 8.93
CA VAL A 55 12.70 8.92 7.47
C VAL A 55 11.23 8.92 7.09
N ARG A 56 10.32 8.88 8.07
CA ARG A 56 8.86 9.02 7.86
C ARG A 56 8.53 10.36 7.19
N ALA A 57 7.90 10.33 6.03
CA ALA A 57 7.48 11.49 5.27
C ALA A 57 5.95 11.50 5.13
N SER A 58 5.30 12.51 5.70
CA SER A 58 3.83 12.61 5.72
C SER A 58 3.37 13.81 4.92
N TYR A 59 2.24 13.66 4.23
CA TYR A 59 1.54 14.73 3.54
C TYR A 59 0.05 14.64 3.86
N MET A 60 -0.50 15.73 4.35
CA MET A 60 -1.92 15.86 4.70
C MET A 60 -2.43 17.16 4.10
N THR A 61 -3.61 17.12 3.51
CA THR A 61 -4.29 18.31 2.98
C THR A 61 -5.78 18.07 2.99
N HIS A 62 -6.57 19.14 3.01
CA HIS A 62 -8.02 19.03 2.92
C HIS A 62 -8.45 18.67 1.50
N ALA A 63 -9.23 17.60 1.36
CA ALA A 63 -9.80 17.13 0.09
C ALA A 63 -11.14 16.43 0.31
N TYR A 64 -12.01 16.47 -0.70
CA TYR A 64 -13.28 15.73 -0.76
C TYR A 64 -13.26 14.67 -1.85
N ASP A 65 -12.15 13.93 -1.95
CA ASP A 65 -11.95 12.91 -2.98
C ASP A 65 -12.73 11.62 -2.70
N PHE A 66 -12.79 11.23 -1.42
CA PHE A 66 -13.64 10.17 -0.91
C PHE A 66 -13.95 10.43 0.56
N TYR A 67 -15.22 10.34 0.95
CA TYR A 67 -15.67 10.58 2.32
C TYR A 67 -17.05 9.94 2.58
N LYS A 68 -17.42 9.80 3.86
CA LYS A 68 -18.68 9.19 4.31
C LYS A 68 -19.49 10.19 5.15
N PRO A 69 -20.14 11.18 4.52
CA PRO A 69 -20.92 12.21 5.22
C PRO A 69 -22.30 11.70 5.64
N ASP A 70 -22.88 10.75 4.90
CA ASP A 70 -24.18 10.18 5.18
C ASP A 70 -24.04 9.07 6.23
N LEU A 71 -24.39 9.39 7.48
CA LEU A 71 -24.33 8.45 8.59
C LEU A 71 -25.40 7.35 8.49
N ALA A 72 -26.41 7.53 7.63
CA ALA A 72 -27.44 6.53 7.38
C ALA A 72 -26.99 5.47 6.34
N SER A 73 -25.89 5.70 5.64
CA SER A 73 -25.40 4.83 4.56
C SER A 73 -23.98 4.34 4.83
N GLU A 74 -23.72 3.09 4.54
CA GLU A 74 -22.35 2.57 4.59
C GLU A 74 -21.50 3.04 3.40
N PHE A 75 -22.17 3.40 2.29
CA PHE A 75 -21.52 3.71 1.03
C PHE A 75 -20.87 5.09 1.06
N PRO A 76 -19.63 5.20 0.56
CA PRO A 76 -18.95 6.47 0.47
C PRO A 76 -19.43 7.29 -0.72
N TYR A 77 -19.29 8.61 -0.58
CA TYR A 77 -19.21 9.51 -1.73
C TYR A 77 -17.79 9.41 -2.28
N VAL A 78 -17.67 9.24 -3.59
CA VAL A 78 -16.37 9.10 -4.27
C VAL A 78 -16.37 9.89 -5.56
N ASP A 79 -15.43 10.84 -5.66
CA ASP A 79 -15.03 11.40 -6.94
C ASP A 79 -13.81 10.61 -7.42
N GLY A 80 -14.05 9.64 -8.31
CA GLY A 80 -13.02 8.71 -8.76
C GLY A 80 -11.84 9.40 -9.45
N LYS A 81 -12.07 10.50 -10.18
CA LYS A 81 -11.00 11.24 -10.83
C LYS A 81 -10.20 12.03 -9.80
N LEU A 82 -10.87 12.75 -8.90
CA LEU A 82 -10.21 13.49 -7.84
C LEU A 82 -9.43 12.55 -6.90
N SER A 83 -9.95 11.36 -6.59
CA SER A 83 -9.27 10.37 -5.75
C SER A 83 -7.96 9.88 -6.35
N ILE A 84 -7.91 9.63 -7.67
CA ILE A 84 -6.65 9.29 -8.35
C ILE A 84 -5.67 10.48 -8.32
N HIS A 85 -6.16 11.70 -8.55
CA HIS A 85 -5.33 12.91 -8.47
C HIS A 85 -4.73 13.09 -7.06
N CYS A 86 -5.56 13.04 -6.03
CA CYS A 86 -5.16 13.17 -4.63
C CYS A 86 -4.17 12.08 -4.22
N TYR A 87 -4.40 10.83 -4.63
CA TYR A 87 -3.48 9.72 -4.38
C TYR A 87 -2.10 9.97 -5.00
N LEU A 88 -2.03 10.32 -6.28
CA LEU A 88 -0.76 10.53 -6.98
C LEU A 88 -0.04 11.81 -6.53
N SER A 89 -0.78 12.87 -6.21
CA SER A 89 -0.21 14.09 -5.63
C SER A 89 0.36 13.84 -4.23
N ALA A 90 -0.36 13.07 -3.41
CA ALA A 90 0.13 12.64 -2.10
C ALA A 90 1.38 11.76 -2.21
N LEU A 91 1.43 10.88 -3.21
CA LEU A 91 2.59 10.05 -3.51
C LEU A 91 3.81 10.92 -3.88
N ASP A 92 3.66 11.91 -4.76
CA ASP A 92 4.75 12.83 -5.12
C ASP A 92 5.30 13.54 -3.88
N ASN A 93 4.42 14.13 -3.06
CA ASN A 93 4.82 14.89 -1.88
C ASN A 93 5.53 14.00 -0.85
N CYS A 94 4.94 12.84 -0.53
CA CYS A 94 5.53 11.89 0.39
C CYS A 94 6.87 11.33 -0.13
N TYR A 95 6.96 10.97 -1.42
CA TYR A 95 8.16 10.38 -2.00
C TYR A 95 9.33 11.37 -2.03
N ASN A 96 9.10 12.62 -2.47
CA ASN A 96 10.18 13.62 -2.52
C ASN A 96 10.68 13.99 -1.11
N LEU A 97 9.78 14.10 -0.13
CA LEU A 97 10.17 14.32 1.26
C LEU A 97 10.88 13.09 1.85
N PHE A 98 10.44 11.88 1.51
CA PHE A 98 11.10 10.63 1.91
C PHE A 98 12.52 10.56 1.37
N CYS A 99 12.73 10.80 0.07
CA CYS A 99 14.05 10.86 -0.55
C CYS A 99 14.95 11.90 0.10
N LYS A 100 14.42 13.10 0.41
CA LYS A 100 15.17 14.14 1.15
C LYS A 100 15.62 13.64 2.53
N LYS A 101 14.73 13.02 3.30
CA LYS A 101 15.06 12.49 4.63
C LYS A 101 16.02 11.31 4.56
N MET A 102 15.85 10.42 3.58
CA MET A 102 16.76 9.31 3.33
C MET A 102 18.17 9.81 3.02
N ARG A 103 18.33 10.86 2.20
CA ARG A 103 19.65 11.43 1.90
C ARG A 103 20.36 12.06 3.09
N ASN A 104 19.63 12.46 4.13
CA ASN A 104 20.24 12.90 5.39
C ASN A 104 20.82 11.72 6.20
N VAL A 105 20.33 10.50 5.97
CA VAL A 105 20.79 9.27 6.65
C VAL A 105 21.83 8.54 5.79
N ASP A 106 21.58 8.44 4.49
CA ASP A 106 22.45 7.85 3.47
C ASP A 106 22.60 8.84 2.29
N PRO A 107 23.70 9.62 2.24
CA PRO A 107 23.96 10.57 1.16
C PRO A 107 23.95 9.95 -0.25
N ASN A 108 24.16 8.63 -0.35
CA ASN A 108 24.17 7.90 -1.61
C ASN A 108 22.79 7.34 -2.00
N PHE A 109 21.71 7.74 -1.32
CA PHE A 109 20.37 7.25 -1.62
C PHE A 109 19.86 7.73 -3.00
N LYS A 110 19.71 6.78 -3.92
CA LYS A 110 19.35 6.96 -5.35
C LYS A 110 17.85 6.72 -5.63
N GLY A 111 16.98 7.06 -4.67
CA GLY A 111 15.54 6.88 -4.85
C GLY A 111 15.16 5.40 -4.95
N LEU A 112 14.34 5.03 -5.93
CA LEU A 112 13.80 3.68 -6.08
C LEU A 112 14.90 2.62 -6.26
N LEU A 113 16.03 2.99 -6.86
CA LEU A 113 17.16 2.07 -7.07
C LEU A 113 17.87 1.67 -5.77
N SER A 114 17.72 2.44 -4.69
CA SER A 114 18.24 2.12 -3.37
C SER A 114 17.28 1.30 -2.51
N LEU A 115 16.13 0.88 -3.07
CA LEU A 115 15.11 0.09 -2.39
C LEU A 115 14.99 -1.29 -3.04
N ASP A 116 14.80 -2.32 -2.22
CA ASP A 116 14.54 -3.68 -2.68
C ASP A 116 13.05 -3.93 -2.96
N GLY A 117 12.16 -3.19 -2.28
CA GLY A 117 10.74 -3.22 -2.55
C GLY A 117 10.05 -1.88 -2.30
N MET A 118 8.99 -1.64 -3.07
CA MET A 118 8.12 -0.47 -2.93
C MET A 118 6.68 -0.94 -2.87
N LEU A 119 6.05 -0.79 -1.71
CA LEU A 119 4.71 -1.28 -1.41
C LEU A 119 3.75 -0.11 -1.24
N PHE A 120 2.50 -0.34 -1.61
CA PHE A 120 1.50 0.71 -1.68
C PHE A 120 0.18 0.25 -1.06
N HIS A 121 -0.56 1.19 -0.48
CA HIS A 121 -2.00 1.04 -0.34
C HIS A 121 -2.58 0.66 -1.72
N SER A 122 -3.37 -0.41 -1.78
CA SER A 122 -3.79 -1.03 -3.04
C SER A 122 -5.31 -0.99 -3.20
N PRO A 123 -5.90 0.14 -3.66
CA PRO A 123 -7.31 0.18 -4.02
C PRO A 123 -7.66 -0.80 -5.13
N TYR A 124 -6.77 -0.92 -6.11
CA TYR A 124 -6.77 -1.92 -7.17
C TYR A 124 -5.39 -1.99 -7.82
N CYS A 125 -5.01 -3.16 -8.33
CA CYS A 125 -3.64 -3.44 -8.78
C CYS A 125 -3.14 -2.50 -9.89
N LYS A 126 -4.03 -2.01 -10.77
CA LYS A 126 -3.63 -1.10 -11.85
C LYS A 126 -3.13 0.25 -11.34
N LEU A 127 -3.74 0.79 -10.27
CA LEU A 127 -3.26 2.04 -9.67
C LEU A 127 -1.86 1.86 -9.08
N VAL A 128 -1.58 0.72 -8.47
CA VAL A 128 -0.25 0.42 -7.91
C VAL A 128 0.82 0.37 -9.01
N GLN A 129 0.51 -0.24 -10.16
CA GLN A 129 1.42 -0.22 -11.31
C GLN A 129 1.71 1.22 -11.79
N LYS A 130 0.66 2.05 -11.89
CA LYS A 130 0.81 3.49 -12.22
C LYS A 130 1.60 4.24 -11.16
N SER A 131 1.46 3.86 -9.89
CA SER A 131 2.16 4.50 -8.76
C SER A 131 3.66 4.27 -8.82
N LEU A 132 4.13 3.06 -9.15
CA LEU A 132 5.56 2.83 -9.32
C LEU A 132 6.12 3.56 -10.56
N ALA A 133 5.37 3.60 -11.65
CA ALA A 133 5.72 4.42 -12.81
C ALA A 133 5.84 5.90 -12.42
N ARG A 134 4.93 6.40 -11.57
CA ARG A 134 4.97 7.76 -11.03
C ARG A 134 6.19 8.00 -10.14
N VAL A 135 6.61 7.02 -9.34
CA VAL A 135 7.86 7.07 -8.57
C VAL A 135 9.06 7.20 -9.52
N CYS A 136 9.12 6.42 -10.60
CA CYS A 136 10.18 6.54 -11.61
C CYS A 136 10.20 7.92 -12.28
N PHE A 137 9.03 8.51 -12.55
CA PHE A 137 8.94 9.88 -13.05
C PHE A 137 9.46 10.92 -12.04
N ASN A 138 9.22 10.69 -10.74
CA ASN A 138 9.81 11.54 -9.70
C ASN A 138 11.33 11.40 -9.66
N ASP A 139 11.89 10.20 -9.78
CA ASP A 139 13.33 9.99 -9.83
C ASP A 139 13.95 10.66 -11.06
N PHE A 140 13.31 10.55 -12.23
CA PHE A 140 13.70 11.26 -13.45
C PHE A 140 13.76 12.78 -13.24
N LEU A 141 12.70 13.37 -12.69
CA LEU A 141 12.67 14.82 -12.45
C LEU A 141 13.61 15.27 -11.33
N ASN A 142 13.97 14.37 -10.40
CA ASN A 142 14.93 14.63 -9.33
C ASN A 142 16.39 14.49 -9.77
N ALA A 143 16.66 13.78 -10.86
CA ALA A 143 17.98 13.69 -11.45
C ALA A 143 18.37 15.03 -12.10
N GLU A 144 19.66 15.34 -12.04
CA GLU A 144 20.24 16.50 -12.74
C GLU A 144 19.95 16.40 -14.23
N GLU A 145 19.52 17.52 -14.84
CA GLU A 145 19.05 17.54 -16.23
C GLU A 145 20.07 16.95 -17.21
N GLY A 146 21.36 17.22 -16.99
CA GLY A 146 22.46 16.67 -17.81
C GLY A 146 22.66 15.15 -17.70
N GLU A 147 22.23 14.51 -16.60
CA GLU A 147 22.38 13.07 -16.38
C GLU A 147 21.11 12.28 -16.70
N ARG A 148 19.98 12.94 -16.98
CA ARG A 148 18.68 12.29 -17.18
C ARG A 148 18.67 11.30 -18.33
N GLU A 149 19.21 11.64 -19.49
CA GLU A 149 19.22 10.72 -20.64
C GLU A 149 20.06 9.46 -20.37
N LYS A 150 21.12 9.60 -19.56
CA LYS A 150 21.98 8.47 -19.18
C LYS A 150 21.30 7.55 -18.14
N GLN A 151 20.58 8.13 -17.18
CA GLN A 151 19.88 7.37 -16.13
C GLN A 151 18.51 6.84 -16.59
N PHE A 152 17.86 7.55 -17.50
CA PHE A 152 16.52 7.31 -18.03
C PHE A 152 16.51 7.42 -19.57
N PRO A 153 17.17 6.49 -20.29
CA PRO A 153 17.29 6.58 -21.74
C PRO A 153 15.94 6.63 -22.46
N GLY A 154 15.80 7.53 -23.43
CA GLY A 154 14.57 7.70 -24.22
C GLY A 154 13.45 8.47 -23.52
N LEU A 155 13.71 9.11 -22.38
CA LEU A 155 12.72 9.88 -21.61
C LEU A 155 12.99 11.39 -21.58
N SER A 156 14.02 11.89 -22.26
CA SER A 156 14.38 13.32 -22.32
C SER A 156 13.28 14.26 -22.82
N GLN A 157 12.32 13.76 -23.62
CA GLN A 157 11.16 14.54 -24.07
C GLN A 157 10.31 15.10 -22.91
N PHE A 158 10.43 14.54 -21.70
CA PHE A 158 9.71 14.98 -20.51
C PHE A 158 10.50 15.96 -19.63
N ASN A 159 11.68 16.43 -20.06
CA ASN A 159 12.59 17.23 -19.21
C ASN A 159 11.98 18.50 -18.63
N SER A 160 11.11 19.17 -19.38
CA SER A 160 10.45 20.43 -19.01
C SER A 160 9.11 20.23 -18.27
N TYR A 161 8.69 18.98 -18.04
CA TYR A 161 7.37 18.69 -17.49
C TYR A 161 7.33 18.97 -15.99
N GLN A 162 6.18 19.49 -15.53
CA GLN A 162 5.90 19.72 -14.11
C GLN A 162 5.03 18.58 -13.55
N ARG A 163 5.27 18.19 -12.29
CA ARG A 163 4.59 17.05 -11.66
C ARG A 163 3.09 17.27 -11.59
N GLU A 164 2.70 18.44 -11.11
CA GLU A 164 1.33 18.87 -10.90
C GLU A 164 0.45 18.83 -12.16
N ASN A 165 1.06 18.94 -13.34
CA ASN A 165 0.35 18.99 -14.63
C ASN A 165 0.22 17.62 -15.31
N THR A 166 0.76 16.54 -14.72
CA THR A 166 0.95 15.25 -15.41
C THR A 166 0.17 14.08 -14.82
N TYR A 167 -0.70 14.31 -13.83
CA TYR A 167 -1.45 13.23 -13.15
C TYR A 167 -2.34 12.39 -14.07
N PHE A 168 -2.79 12.96 -15.19
CA PHE A 168 -3.62 12.28 -16.19
C PHE A 168 -3.01 12.35 -17.60
N ASP A 169 -1.72 12.70 -17.69
CA ASP A 169 -0.99 12.73 -18.95
C ASP A 169 -0.72 11.28 -19.40
N ARG A 170 -1.31 10.91 -20.53
CA ARG A 170 -1.23 9.54 -21.05
C ARG A 170 0.14 9.20 -21.64
N ASP A 171 0.88 10.20 -22.12
CA ASP A 171 2.19 9.99 -22.71
C ASP A 171 3.22 9.75 -21.60
N VAL A 172 3.15 10.55 -20.52
CA VAL A 172 3.94 10.30 -19.30
C VAL A 172 3.58 8.95 -18.71
N GLU A 173 2.29 8.64 -18.54
CA GLU A 173 1.85 7.35 -18.00
C GLU A 173 2.41 6.19 -18.83
N LYS A 174 2.20 6.20 -20.15
CA LYS A 174 2.63 5.10 -21.02
C LYS A 174 4.14 4.94 -21.04
N ALA A 175 4.89 6.03 -21.13
CA ALA A 175 6.35 5.98 -21.18
C ALA A 175 6.94 5.43 -19.88
N PHE A 176 6.52 5.95 -18.73
CA PHE A 176 7.06 5.52 -17.44
C PHE A 176 6.55 4.14 -17.02
N MET A 177 5.33 3.73 -17.40
CA MET A 177 4.88 2.36 -17.20
C MET A 177 5.68 1.35 -18.02
N THR A 178 6.13 1.74 -19.22
CA THR A 178 6.97 0.90 -20.07
C THR A 178 8.39 0.81 -19.49
N TYR A 179 8.99 1.95 -19.15
CA TYR A 179 10.32 2.02 -18.52
C TYR A 179 10.36 1.25 -17.20
N SER A 180 9.36 1.43 -16.33
CA SER A 180 9.35 0.84 -15.00
C SER A 180 8.88 -0.60 -14.96
N LYS A 181 8.71 -1.29 -16.11
CA LYS A 181 8.08 -2.62 -16.13
C LYS A 181 8.87 -3.64 -15.32
N GLU A 182 10.18 -3.73 -15.53
CA GLU A 182 11.03 -4.70 -14.82
C GLU A 182 11.15 -4.35 -13.33
N LEU A 183 11.30 -3.05 -13.02
CA LEU A 183 11.26 -2.56 -11.64
C LEU A 183 9.94 -2.90 -10.95
N PHE A 184 8.82 -2.83 -11.67
CA PHE A 184 7.52 -3.24 -11.14
C PHE A 184 7.43 -4.73 -10.88
N ASP A 185 7.86 -5.55 -11.86
CA ASP A 185 7.84 -7.00 -11.75
C ASP A 185 8.70 -7.49 -10.56
N ASP A 186 9.82 -6.83 -10.27
CA ASP A 186 10.73 -7.16 -9.16
C ASP A 186 10.30 -6.55 -7.80
N LYS A 187 10.10 -5.23 -7.75
CA LYS A 187 10.02 -4.48 -6.49
C LYS A 187 8.60 -4.32 -5.93
N THR A 188 7.56 -4.49 -6.74
CA THR A 188 6.18 -4.16 -6.32
C THR A 188 5.18 -5.26 -6.61
N LYS A 189 5.22 -5.91 -7.79
CA LYS A 189 4.28 -6.97 -8.16
C LYS A 189 4.17 -8.10 -7.14
N PRO A 190 5.24 -8.55 -6.46
CA PRO A 190 5.10 -9.59 -5.44
C PRO A 190 4.19 -9.19 -4.27
N SER A 191 4.00 -7.87 -4.03
CA SER A 191 3.06 -7.36 -3.01
C SER A 191 1.58 -7.42 -3.42
N LEU A 192 1.24 -7.80 -4.66
CA LEU A 192 -0.14 -7.67 -5.16
C LEU A 192 -0.99 -8.93 -5.06
N TYR A 193 -0.47 -10.02 -4.49
CA TYR A 193 -1.18 -11.30 -4.46
C TYR A 193 -2.50 -11.21 -3.68
N VAL A 194 -2.48 -10.72 -2.44
CA VAL A 194 -3.69 -10.56 -1.62
C VAL A 194 -4.64 -9.55 -2.26
N ALA A 195 -4.17 -8.39 -2.70
CA ALA A 195 -5.02 -7.37 -3.34
C ALA A 195 -5.74 -7.90 -4.58
N ARG A 196 -5.08 -8.71 -5.42
CA ARG A 196 -5.69 -9.34 -6.59
C ARG A 196 -6.78 -10.36 -6.25
N ASN A 197 -6.64 -11.05 -5.11
CA ASN A 197 -7.52 -12.15 -4.72
C ASN A 197 -8.63 -11.73 -3.75
N VAL A 198 -8.45 -10.63 -3.01
CA VAL A 198 -9.36 -10.16 -1.94
C VAL A 198 -9.98 -8.80 -2.26
N GLY A 199 -9.33 -7.99 -3.09
CA GLY A 199 -9.75 -6.62 -3.37
C GLY A 199 -9.23 -5.62 -2.32
N ASN A 200 -9.87 -4.46 -2.24
CA ASN A 200 -9.45 -3.39 -1.35
C ASN A 200 -9.90 -3.67 0.09
N MET A 201 -8.94 -3.76 1.02
CA MET A 201 -9.22 -3.96 2.45
C MET A 201 -8.99 -2.67 3.28
N TYR A 202 -9.09 -1.51 2.63
CA TYR A 202 -8.86 -0.17 3.20
C TYR A 202 -7.60 -0.10 4.08
N THR A 203 -7.72 0.09 5.39
CA THR A 203 -6.58 0.32 6.30
C THR A 203 -5.60 -0.85 6.31
N SER A 204 -6.09 -2.07 6.07
CA SER A 204 -5.26 -3.27 6.04
C SER A 204 -4.65 -3.57 4.65
N SER A 205 -5.02 -2.84 3.60
CA SER A 205 -4.60 -3.12 2.21
C SER A 205 -3.08 -3.05 2.01
N LEU A 206 -2.42 -2.02 2.56
CA LEU A 206 -0.95 -1.92 2.50
C LEU A 206 -0.27 -3.11 3.20
N TYR A 207 -0.81 -3.53 4.35
CA TYR A 207 -0.23 -4.62 5.14
C TYR A 207 -0.51 -6.00 4.54
N GLY A 208 -1.66 -6.18 3.86
CA GLY A 208 -1.88 -7.35 2.99
C GLY A 208 -0.87 -7.40 1.84
N GLY A 209 -0.42 -6.24 1.35
CA GLY A 209 0.66 -6.14 0.39
C GLY A 209 2.02 -6.53 0.97
N LEU A 210 2.30 -6.14 2.22
CA LEU A 210 3.49 -6.57 2.95
C LEU A 210 3.51 -8.09 3.14
N VAL A 211 2.40 -8.67 3.60
CA VAL A 211 2.25 -10.13 3.73
C VAL A 211 2.50 -10.82 2.39
N SER A 212 1.88 -10.33 1.31
CA SER A 212 2.06 -10.89 -0.05
C SER A 212 3.53 -10.89 -0.49
N TYR A 213 4.26 -9.80 -0.22
CA TYR A 213 5.66 -9.71 -0.58
C TYR A 213 6.50 -10.69 0.25
N LEU A 214 6.29 -10.75 1.58
CA LEU A 214 7.06 -11.61 2.47
C LEU A 214 6.94 -13.09 2.10
N VAL A 215 5.74 -13.57 1.76
CA VAL A 215 5.52 -14.98 1.36
C VAL A 215 5.95 -15.28 -0.08
N SER A 216 6.32 -14.26 -0.86
CA SER A 216 6.75 -14.45 -2.25
C SER A 216 8.24 -14.80 -2.40
N LYS A 217 9.00 -14.75 -1.30
CA LYS A 217 10.45 -14.92 -1.25
C LYS A 217 10.80 -15.80 -0.05
N SER A 218 11.94 -16.50 -0.12
CA SER A 218 12.49 -17.16 1.06
C SER A 218 13.06 -16.14 2.05
N ALA A 219 13.22 -16.55 3.32
CA ALA A 219 13.86 -15.70 4.34
C ALA A 219 15.23 -15.18 3.85
N ASP A 220 16.09 -16.05 3.31
CA ASP A 220 17.43 -15.69 2.80
C ASP A 220 17.41 -14.61 1.72
N GLN A 221 16.37 -14.58 0.88
CA GLN A 221 16.22 -13.56 -0.16
C GLN A 221 15.79 -12.20 0.41
N LEU A 222 15.23 -12.19 1.62
CA LEU A 222 14.71 -11.00 2.30
C LEU A 222 15.68 -10.40 3.30
N ILE A 223 16.67 -11.15 3.78
CA ILE A 223 17.65 -10.68 4.76
C ILE A 223 18.38 -9.42 4.26
N GLY A 224 18.45 -8.41 5.13
CA GLY A 224 19.10 -7.12 4.84
C GLY A 224 18.35 -6.22 3.86
N LYS A 225 17.18 -6.64 3.34
CA LYS A 225 16.43 -5.90 2.33
C LYS A 225 15.73 -4.67 2.92
N LYS A 226 15.69 -3.58 2.14
CA LYS A 226 15.04 -2.32 2.51
C LYS A 226 13.80 -2.08 1.66
N PHE A 227 12.72 -1.73 2.32
CA PHE A 227 11.41 -1.50 1.69
C PHE A 227 10.93 -0.10 1.99
N ALA A 228 10.34 0.57 1.00
CA ALA A 228 9.49 1.73 1.25
C ALA A 228 8.02 1.34 1.14
N LEU A 229 7.20 1.91 2.01
CA LEU A 229 5.78 1.66 2.14
C LEU A 229 5.04 2.98 2.05
N PHE A 230 4.08 3.07 1.13
CA PHE A 230 3.20 4.22 0.95
C PHE A 230 1.80 3.91 1.46
N SER A 231 1.41 4.54 2.56
CA SER A 231 0.05 4.51 3.10
C SER A 231 -0.72 5.76 2.67
N TYR A 232 -1.96 5.56 2.24
CA TYR A 232 -2.86 6.62 1.79
C TYR A 232 -4.26 6.41 2.37
N GLY A 233 -4.88 7.50 2.82
CA GLY A 233 -6.30 7.59 3.12
C GLY A 233 -6.87 8.89 2.59
N SER A 234 -8.02 8.82 1.92
CA SER A 234 -8.74 9.97 1.37
C SER A 234 -9.19 10.97 2.44
N GLY A 235 -9.38 12.23 2.05
CA GLY A 235 -9.71 13.35 2.95
C GLY A 235 -8.68 14.49 3.08
N LEU A 236 -7.36 14.35 2.89
CA LEU A 236 -6.51 13.16 2.79
C LEU A 236 -5.38 13.20 3.81
N ALA A 237 -4.92 12.02 4.21
CA ALA A 237 -3.70 11.82 4.97
C ALA A 237 -2.88 10.69 4.35
N SER A 238 -1.59 10.92 4.17
CA SER A 238 -0.68 9.93 3.60
C SER A 238 0.67 9.96 4.29
N THR A 239 1.37 8.84 4.23
CA THR A 239 2.73 8.72 4.75
C THR A 239 3.51 7.68 3.95
N MET A 240 4.72 8.06 3.54
CA MET A 240 5.76 7.13 3.13
C MET A 240 6.76 6.91 4.26
N TYR A 241 7.12 5.66 4.49
CA TYR A 241 8.11 5.27 5.49
C TYR A 241 8.87 4.06 4.98
N SER A 242 9.95 3.67 5.64
CA SER A 242 10.69 2.46 5.30
C SER A 242 10.83 1.49 6.46
N ILE A 243 10.98 0.23 6.08
CA ILE A 243 11.35 -0.87 6.97
C ILE A 243 12.56 -1.59 6.37
N ASN A 244 13.39 -2.18 7.23
CA ASN A 244 14.46 -3.08 6.84
C ASN A 244 14.25 -4.44 7.48
N ILE A 245 14.70 -5.47 6.78
CA ILE A 245 14.78 -6.81 7.33
C ILE A 245 16.13 -6.97 8.02
N CYS A 246 16.13 -7.50 9.24
CA CYS A 246 17.35 -7.72 10.01
C CYS A 246 18.32 -8.70 9.31
N ASN A 247 19.60 -8.65 9.69
CA ASN A 247 20.66 -9.50 9.15
C ASN A 247 20.75 -10.90 9.83
N ASP A 248 19.72 -11.35 10.54
CA ASP A 248 19.71 -12.62 11.25
C ASP A 248 19.49 -13.81 10.28
N MET A 249 20.58 -14.52 10.00
CA MET A 249 20.62 -15.72 9.14
C MET A 249 20.50 -17.04 9.92
N SER A 250 20.19 -17.00 11.22
CA SER A 250 20.08 -18.22 12.02
C SER A 250 18.87 -19.07 11.60
N ALA A 251 19.04 -20.40 11.59
CA ALA A 251 17.93 -21.31 11.39
C ALA A 251 16.90 -21.16 12.52
N GLY A 252 15.62 -21.02 12.17
CA GLY A 252 14.54 -20.74 13.12
C GLY A 252 14.50 -19.28 13.60
N SER A 253 15.10 -18.36 12.83
CA SER A 253 15.05 -16.92 13.09
C SER A 253 13.61 -16.40 13.22
N LYS A 254 13.46 -15.20 13.79
CA LYS A 254 12.15 -14.55 13.90
C LYS A 254 11.53 -14.28 12.51
N LEU A 255 12.36 -14.01 11.51
CA LEU A 255 11.92 -13.78 10.13
C LEU A 255 11.37 -15.07 9.51
N GLU A 256 12.10 -16.18 9.63
CA GLU A 256 11.67 -17.48 9.09
C GLU A 256 10.34 -17.92 9.73
N LYS A 257 10.22 -17.82 11.06
CA LYS A 257 8.97 -18.11 11.78
C LYS A 257 7.81 -17.23 11.31
N LEU A 258 8.06 -15.94 11.09
CA LEU A 258 7.05 -15.01 10.57
C LEU A 258 6.60 -15.46 9.17
N ILE A 259 7.52 -15.68 8.24
CA ILE A 259 7.19 -16.06 6.85
C ILE A 259 6.41 -17.38 6.82
N ASN A 260 6.87 -18.40 7.55
CA ASN A 260 6.18 -19.69 7.63
C ASN A 260 4.74 -19.54 8.16
N SER A 261 4.54 -18.73 9.21
CA SER A 261 3.19 -18.47 9.72
C SER A 261 2.29 -17.72 8.72
N LEU A 262 2.87 -16.92 7.84
CA LEU A 262 2.12 -16.19 6.82
C LEU A 262 1.77 -17.06 5.61
N HIS A 263 2.63 -18.02 5.23
CA HIS A 263 2.37 -18.93 4.12
C HIS A 263 1.04 -19.68 4.28
N GLU A 264 0.84 -20.32 5.44
CA GLU A 264 -0.40 -21.05 5.74
C GLU A 264 -1.62 -20.14 5.61
N ASN A 265 -1.54 -18.91 6.14
CA ASN A 265 -2.64 -17.94 6.10
C ASN A 265 -2.96 -17.47 4.67
N VAL A 266 -1.94 -17.26 3.82
CA VAL A 266 -2.15 -16.84 2.42
C VAL A 266 -2.71 -18.00 1.59
N GLU A 267 -2.30 -19.24 1.86
CA GLU A 267 -2.86 -20.43 1.20
C GLU A 267 -4.35 -20.65 1.48
N MET A 268 -4.86 -20.16 2.62
CA MET A 268 -6.30 -20.19 2.93
C MET A 268 -7.15 -19.45 1.89
N LEU A 269 -6.58 -18.53 1.10
CA LEU A 269 -7.30 -17.88 0.00
C LEU A 269 -7.81 -18.87 -1.05
N ASN A 270 -7.13 -20.02 -1.22
CA ASN A 270 -7.52 -21.09 -2.14
C ASN A 270 -8.66 -21.96 -1.60
N LYS A 271 -8.96 -21.88 -0.30
CA LYS A 271 -10.06 -22.63 0.35
C LYS A 271 -11.38 -21.85 0.38
N ARG A 272 -11.40 -20.64 -0.17
CA ARG A 272 -12.63 -19.82 -0.25
C ARG A 272 -13.61 -20.42 -1.24
N VAL A 273 -14.90 -20.23 -0.96
CA VAL A 273 -15.97 -20.68 -1.84
C VAL A 273 -16.34 -19.57 -2.82
N PRO A 274 -16.28 -19.80 -4.14
CA PRO A 274 -16.75 -18.82 -5.11
C PRO A 274 -18.27 -18.69 -5.03
N VAL A 275 -18.76 -17.46 -5.07
CA VAL A 275 -20.20 -17.14 -5.06
C VAL A 275 -20.59 -16.53 -6.40
N ALA A 276 -21.75 -16.91 -6.93
CA ALA A 276 -22.27 -16.34 -8.18
C ALA A 276 -22.51 -14.82 -8.05
N PRO A 277 -22.25 -14.01 -9.10
CA PRO A 277 -22.42 -12.56 -9.03
C PRO A 277 -23.82 -12.08 -8.60
N GLN A 278 -24.86 -12.84 -8.95
CA GLN A 278 -26.23 -12.55 -8.52
C GLN A 278 -26.38 -12.69 -7.00
N MET A 279 -25.95 -13.83 -6.45
CA MET A 279 -25.97 -14.08 -5.00
C MET A 279 -25.15 -13.04 -4.22
N PHE A 280 -24.00 -12.61 -4.73
CA PHE A 280 -23.25 -11.49 -4.14
C PHE A 280 -24.07 -10.19 -4.13
N SER A 281 -24.79 -9.89 -5.22
CA SER A 281 -25.62 -8.70 -5.31
C SER A 281 -26.80 -8.73 -4.34
N ASP A 282 -27.41 -9.90 -4.16
CA ASP A 282 -28.50 -10.14 -3.21
C ASP A 282 -28.00 -9.97 -1.76
N LEU A 283 -26.83 -10.52 -1.43
CA LEU A 283 -26.19 -10.32 -0.11
C LEU A 283 -25.86 -8.85 0.18
N MET A 284 -25.43 -8.08 -0.83
CA MET A 284 -25.24 -6.64 -0.69
C MET A 284 -26.54 -5.88 -0.42
N GLN A 285 -27.66 -6.35 -0.97
CA GLN A 285 -28.97 -5.79 -0.67
C GLN A 285 -29.38 -6.10 0.77
N VAL A 286 -29.25 -7.34 1.22
CA VAL A 286 -29.51 -7.74 2.62
C VAL A 286 -28.70 -6.87 3.58
N ARG A 287 -27.41 -6.63 3.29
CA ARG A 287 -26.56 -5.75 4.09
C ARG A 287 -27.09 -4.32 4.15
N THR A 288 -27.52 -3.78 3.02
CA THR A 288 -28.04 -2.41 2.91
C THR A 288 -29.33 -2.24 3.71
N GLU A 289 -30.26 -3.20 3.57
CA GLU A 289 -31.54 -3.18 4.27
C GLU A 289 -31.40 -3.32 5.79
N ASN A 290 -30.38 -4.04 6.26
CA ASN A 290 -30.18 -4.32 7.67
C ASN A 290 -29.13 -3.42 8.37
N TYR A 291 -28.59 -2.40 7.69
CA TYR A 291 -27.48 -1.60 8.22
C TYR A 291 -27.82 -0.87 9.54
N HIS A 292 -29.08 -0.47 9.74
CA HIS A 292 -29.57 0.19 10.98
C HIS A 292 -30.65 -0.62 11.71
N THR A 293 -30.81 -1.89 11.39
CA THR A 293 -31.91 -2.70 11.95
C THR A 293 -31.54 -3.24 13.33
N ALA A 294 -32.38 -2.97 14.33
CA ALA A 294 -32.30 -3.58 15.65
C ALA A 294 -33.73 -3.83 16.21
N PRO A 295 -34.03 -5.03 16.75
CA PRO A 295 -33.18 -6.21 16.78
C PRO A 295 -33.07 -6.87 15.40
N TYR A 296 -31.90 -7.45 15.09
CA TYR A 296 -31.67 -8.23 13.88
C TYR A 296 -30.84 -9.47 14.22
N GLU A 297 -31.25 -10.61 13.69
CA GLU A 297 -30.50 -11.87 13.76
C GLU A 297 -29.90 -12.15 12.38
N PRO A 298 -28.56 -12.21 12.25
CA PRO A 298 -27.91 -12.51 10.98
C PRO A 298 -28.36 -13.85 10.40
N SER A 299 -28.77 -13.85 9.13
CA SER A 299 -29.30 -15.04 8.43
C SER A 299 -28.24 -15.90 7.73
N GLY A 300 -26.96 -15.57 7.88
CA GLY A 300 -25.85 -16.30 7.24
C GLY A 300 -25.56 -17.65 7.91
N SER A 301 -24.97 -18.58 7.15
CA SER A 301 -24.46 -19.86 7.68
C SER A 301 -23.39 -19.64 8.75
N ILE A 302 -23.38 -20.48 9.78
CA ILE A 302 -22.31 -20.58 10.78
C ILE A 302 -21.30 -21.68 10.41
N ASP A 303 -21.72 -22.63 9.56
CA ASP A 303 -20.91 -23.74 9.05
C ASP A 303 -20.02 -23.31 7.86
#